data_AF-A0A660T307-F1
#
_entry.id   AF-A0A660T307-F1
#
_cell.length_a   1.000
_cell.length_b   1.000
_cell.length_c   1.000
_cell.angle_alpha   90.00
_cell.angle_beta   90.00
_cell.angle_gamma   90.00
#
_symmetry.space_group_name_H-M   'P 1'
#
loop_
_entity.id
_entity.type
_entity.pdbx_description
1 polymer ?
#
loop_
_entity_poly.entity_id
_entity_poly.type
_entity_poly.pdbx_seq_one_letter_code
_entity_poly.pdbx_strand_id
1 'polypeptide(L)'
;MFVDISMPIEEGSVFRPGCAPVDISVHTFSNETEGTYEAAVLTMPLHTATHIDFVFPGKEFPMERMIGPCRVFDVTKAGGGTFGLKDLGK
;
A
#
# COMPACT_ATOMS: atom_id res chain seq x y z
N MET A 1 4.52 -1.61 -21.31
CA MET A 1 3.67 -0.55 -20.73
C MET A 1 3.40 -0.94 -19.29
N PHE A 2 3.61 -0.02 -18.35
CA PHE A 2 3.29 -0.23 -16.93
C PHE A 2 2.02 0.53 -16.59
N VAL A 3 1.22 -0.01 -15.67
CA VAL A 3 0.00 0.60 -15.13
C VAL A 3 0.16 0.67 -13.63
N ASP A 4 -0.04 1.85 -13.05
CA ASP A 4 -0.07 2.00 -11.61
C ASP A 4 -1.41 1.51 -11.05
N ILE A 5 -1.35 0.60 -10.09
CA ILE A 5 -2.50 0.02 -9.38
C ILE A 5 -2.47 0.38 -7.89
N SER A 6 -1.61 1.33 -7.52
CA SER A 6 -1.40 1.77 -6.14
C SER A 6 -2.41 2.86 -5.80
N MET A 7 -2.96 2.80 -4.59
CA MET A 7 -3.77 3.88 -4.05
C MET A 7 -2.86 4.99 -3.51
N PRO A 8 -3.11 6.28 -3.83
CA PRO A 8 -2.33 7.39 -3.29
C PRO A 8 -2.49 7.49 -1.77
N ILE A 9 -1.44 7.97 -1.11
CA ILE A 9 -1.41 8.23 0.34
C ILE A 9 -1.41 9.74 0.54
N GLU A 10 -2.41 10.24 1.24
CA GLU A 10 -2.61 11.66 1.50
C GLU A 10 -2.69 11.94 3.01
N GLU A 11 -2.25 13.12 3.41
CA GLU A 11 -2.33 13.61 4.79
C GLU A 11 -3.76 13.48 5.35
N GLY A 12 -3.89 12.97 6.57
CA GLY A 12 -5.17 12.79 7.24
C GLY A 12 -6.01 11.60 6.74
N SER A 13 -5.56 10.86 5.73
CA SER A 13 -6.30 9.69 5.21
C SER A 13 -6.47 8.60 6.26
N VAL A 14 -7.68 8.03 6.36
CA VAL A 14 -8.01 6.91 7.26
C VAL A 14 -8.49 5.71 6.44
N PHE A 15 -7.73 4.62 6.47
CA PHE A 15 -7.99 3.42 5.64
C PHE A 15 -8.79 2.34 6.37
N ARG A 16 -8.93 2.44 7.69
CA ARG A 16 -9.74 1.50 8.49
C ARG A 16 -10.36 2.24 9.69
N PRO A 17 -11.64 1.98 10.01
CA PRO A 17 -12.26 2.54 11.21
C PRO A 17 -11.45 2.25 12.48
N GLY A 18 -11.12 3.30 13.23
CA GLY A 18 -10.36 3.20 14.48
C GLY A 18 -8.83 3.14 14.32
N CYS A 19 -8.30 3.15 13.09
CA CYS A 19 -6.86 3.30 12.88
C CYS A 19 -6.43 4.78 12.95
N ALA A 20 -5.16 5.00 13.28
CA ALA A 20 -4.57 6.33 13.20
C ALA A 20 -4.62 6.84 11.74
N PRO A 21 -4.90 8.15 11.53
CA PRO A 21 -4.77 8.75 10.22
C PRO A 21 -3.30 8.76 9.79
N VAL A 22 -3.07 8.89 8.48
CA VAL A 22 -1.75 9.20 7.93
C VAL A 22 -1.33 10.61 8.39
N ASP A 23 -0.10 10.74 8.86
CA ASP A 23 0.56 12.01 9.20
C ASP A 23 1.86 12.16 8.40
N ILE A 24 2.01 13.29 7.73
CA ILE A 24 3.07 13.70 6.83
C ILE A 24 3.53 15.08 7.30
N SER A 25 4.57 15.08 8.12
CA SER A 25 5.17 16.30 8.64
C SER A 25 6.39 16.66 7.80
N VAL A 26 6.35 17.79 7.09
CA VAL A 26 7.50 18.31 6.32
C VAL A 26 8.23 19.37 7.14
N HIS A 27 9.55 19.20 7.26
CA HIS A 27 10.42 20.09 8.00
C HIS A 27 11.53 20.60 7.08
N THR A 28 11.80 21.90 7.17
CA THR A 28 12.91 22.53 6.47
C THR A 28 14.14 22.52 7.37
N PHE A 29 15.26 22.06 6.83
CA PHE A 29 16.55 22.04 7.49
C PHE A 29 17.56 22.87 6.69
N SER A 30 18.60 23.30 7.39
CA SER A 30 19.73 23.96 6.76
C SER A 30 21.01 23.24 7.19
N ASN A 31 21.83 22.90 6.21
CA ASN A 31 23.12 22.26 6.41
C ASN A 31 24.18 23.01 5.60
N GLU A 32 25.40 23.11 6.14
CA GLU A 32 26.47 23.90 5.52
C GLU A 32 26.91 23.36 4.14
N THR A 33 26.79 22.05 3.90
CA THR A 33 27.20 21.42 2.63
C THR A 33 26.04 21.20 1.65
N GLU A 34 24.83 21.00 2.15
CA GLU A 34 23.66 20.69 1.32
C GLU A 34 22.76 21.92 1.06
N GLY A 35 23.00 23.01 1.79
CA GLY A 35 22.14 24.19 1.77
C GLY A 35 20.82 23.95 2.50
N THR A 36 19.75 24.59 2.03
CA THR A 36 18.40 24.42 2.57
C THR A 36 17.68 23.29 1.85
N TYR A 37 17.13 22.35 2.61
CA TYR A 37 16.39 21.20 2.07
C TYR A 37 15.20 20.85 2.96
N GLU A 38 14.28 20.07 2.40
CA GLU A 38 13.11 19.55 3.11
C GLU A 38 13.31 18.07 3.44
N ALA A 39 12.88 17.66 4.63
CA ALA A 39 12.71 16.26 4.97
C ALA A 39 11.29 16.03 5.48
N ALA A 40 10.70 14.90 5.09
CA ALA A 40 9.39 14.49 5.54
C ALA A 40 9.48 13.36 6.56
N VAL A 41 8.66 13.45 7.61
CA VAL A 41 8.38 12.37 8.55
C VAL A 41 7.00 11.82 8.20
N LEU A 42 6.94 10.52 7.89
CA LEU A 42 5.72 9.82 7.54
C LEU A 42 5.35 8.86 8.67
N THR A 43 4.17 9.06 9.27
CA THR A 43 3.59 8.16 10.27
C THR A 43 2.30 7.57 9.70
N MET A 44 2.25 6.24 9.58
CA MET A 44 1.06 5.55 9.09
C MET A 44 1.00 4.11 9.61
N PRO A 45 -0.20 3.53 9.77
CA PRO A 45 -0.36 2.09 10.00
C PRO A 45 0.24 1.24 8.86
N LEU A 46 0.67 0.01 9.14
CA LEU A 46 1.17 -0.91 8.10
C LEU A 46 0.07 -1.34 7.10
N HIS A 47 -1.19 -1.33 7.53
CA HIS A 47 -2.35 -1.65 6.70
C HIS A 47 -2.95 -0.38 6.06
N THR A 48 -2.10 0.48 5.52
CA THR A 48 -2.45 1.72 4.82
C THR A 48 -2.46 1.49 3.32
N ALA A 49 -3.51 1.93 2.62
CA ALA A 49 -3.60 1.91 1.16
C ALA A 49 -3.26 0.52 0.53
N THR A 50 -2.56 0.52 -0.61
CA THR A 50 -2.06 -0.71 -1.26
C THR A 50 -0.88 -1.27 -0.47
N HIS A 51 -1.05 -2.45 0.14
CA HIS A 51 -0.05 -3.09 1.00
C HIS A 51 -0.05 -4.61 0.84
N ILE A 52 0.91 -5.26 1.50
CA ILE A 52 1.03 -6.72 1.59
C ILE A 52 1.02 -7.12 3.07
N ASP A 53 0.14 -8.05 3.42
CA ASP A 53 0.06 -8.59 4.79
C ASP A 53 1.09 -9.69 5.01
N PHE A 54 1.82 -9.60 6.11
CA PHE A 54 2.71 -10.66 6.58
C PHE A 54 2.00 -11.51 7.65
N VAL A 55 1.61 -12.73 7.27
CA VAL A 55 0.85 -13.64 8.15
C VAL A 55 1.70 -14.24 9.27
N PHE A 56 3.03 -14.37 9.05
CA PHE A 56 3.94 -14.99 10.01
C PHE A 56 5.01 -14.00 10.46
N PRO A 57 4.83 -13.35 11.62
CA PRO A 57 5.86 -12.48 12.19
C PRO A 57 7.20 -13.21 12.31
N GLY A 58 8.27 -12.58 11.82
CA GLY A 58 9.63 -13.13 11.91
C GLY A 58 10.01 -14.18 10.87
N LYS A 59 9.14 -14.48 9.89
CA LYS A 59 9.54 -15.26 8.72
C LYS A 59 9.99 -14.35 7.59
N GLU A 60 11.13 -14.70 7.00
CA GLU A 60 11.56 -14.11 5.73
C GLU A 60 10.56 -14.48 4.62
N PHE A 61 10.29 -13.51 3.74
CA PHE A 61 9.43 -13.72 2.60
C PHE A 61 10.29 -13.76 1.32
N PRO A 62 10.16 -14.81 0.49
CA PRO A 62 10.92 -14.91 -0.75
C PRO A 62 10.54 -13.79 -1.73
N MET A 63 11.49 -12.92 -2.05
CA MET A 63 11.28 -11.73 -2.89
C MET A 63 10.83 -12.08 -4.31
N GLU A 64 11.21 -13.25 -4.81
CA GLU A 64 10.78 -13.77 -6.11
C GLU A 64 9.26 -13.97 -6.22
N ARG A 65 8.53 -13.99 -5.09
CA ARG A 65 7.06 -14.05 -5.10
C ARG A 65 6.39 -12.69 -5.32
N MET A 66 7.13 -11.59 -5.21
CA MET A 66 6.59 -10.23 -5.36
C MET A 66 6.61 -9.73 -6.80
N ILE A 67 7.37 -10.40 -7.69
CA ILE A 67 7.54 -10.01 -9.09
C ILE A 67 7.39 -11.24 -9.97
N GLY A 68 6.37 -11.25 -10.81
CA GLY A 68 6.17 -12.34 -11.76
C GLY A 68 4.90 -12.19 -12.59
N PRO A 69 4.65 -13.12 -13.52
CA PRO A 69 3.41 -13.15 -14.28
C PRO A 69 2.20 -13.25 -13.35
N CYS A 70 1.21 -12.38 -13.55
CA CYS A 70 -0.06 -12.41 -12.84
C CYS A 70 -1.23 -12.56 -13.83
N ARG A 71 -2.40 -12.97 -13.32
CA ARG A 71 -3.66 -12.95 -14.06
C ARG A 71 -4.64 -12.05 -13.32
N VAL A 72 -5.37 -11.24 -14.08
CA VAL A 72 -6.44 -10.40 -13.56
C VAL A 72 -7.77 -11.06 -13.95
N PHE A 73 -8.63 -11.29 -12.97
CA PHE A 73 -9.98 -11.80 -13.19
C PHE A 73 -10.97 -10.66 -12.96
N ASP A 74 -11.87 -10.45 -13.92
CA ASP A 74 -12.97 -9.51 -13.76
C ASP A 74 -14.11 -10.17 -12.99
N VAL A 75 -14.31 -9.72 -11.75
CA VAL A 75 -15.37 -10.20 -10.84
C VAL A 75 -16.42 -9.12 -10.55
N THR A 76 -16.50 -8.06 -11.38
CA THR A 76 -17.44 -6.94 -11.18
C THR A 76 -18.90 -7.38 -11.14
N LYS A 77 -19.23 -8.56 -11.69
CA LYS A 77 -20.58 -9.15 -11.71
C LYS A 77 -20.86 -10.14 -10.57
N ALA A 78 -19.90 -10.41 -9.69
CA ALA A 78 -20.04 -11.44 -8.65
C ALA A 78 -21.07 -11.08 -7.54
N GLY A 79 -21.54 -9.82 -7.48
CA GLY A 79 -22.76 -9.43 -6.77
C GLY A 79 -22.78 -9.63 -5.24
N GLY A 80 -21.67 -10.01 -4.60
CA GLY A 80 -21.61 -10.33 -3.17
C GLY A 80 -20.28 -9.96 -2.51
N GLY A 81 -20.26 -9.97 -1.16
CA GLY A 81 -19.07 -9.67 -0.35
C GLY A 81 -18.01 -10.77 -0.29
N THR A 82 -18.18 -11.84 -1.06
CA THR A 82 -17.23 -12.95 -1.19
C THR A 82 -17.21 -13.45 -2.64
N PHE A 83 -16.03 -13.81 -3.12
CA PHE A 83 -15.82 -14.48 -4.41
C PHE A 83 -15.23 -15.87 -4.15
N GLY A 84 -15.59 -16.83 -4.99
CA GLY A 84 -15.08 -18.21 -4.92
C GLY A 84 -14.76 -18.77 -6.30
N LEU A 85 -14.36 -20.05 -6.33
CA LEU A 85 -13.94 -20.71 -7.58
C LEU A 85 -14.99 -20.69 -8.68
N LYS A 86 -16.28 -20.73 -8.30
CA LYS A 86 -17.41 -20.68 -9.24
C LYS A 86 -17.48 -19.36 -10.03
N ASP A 87 -16.88 -18.29 -9.50
CA ASP A 87 -16.94 -16.93 -10.06
C ASP A 87 -15.77 -16.64 -11.01
N LEU A 88 -14.76 -17.51 -11.07
CA LEU A 88 -13.53 -17.30 -11.84
C LEU A 88 -13.69 -17.52 -13.35
N GLY A 89 -14.90 -17.83 -13.85
CA GLY A 89 -15.10 -18.30 -15.21
C GLY A 89 -14.35 -19.62 -15.48
N LYS A 90 -14.55 -20.24 -16.64
CA LYS A 90 -13.65 -21.29 -17.12
C LYS A 90 -12.51 -20.66 -17.91
#